data_AF-F8CIM3-F1
#
_entry.id   AF-F8CIM3-F1
#
_cell.length_a   1.000
_cell.length_b   1.000
_cell.length_c   1.000
_cell.angle_alpha   90.00
_cell.angle_beta   90.00
_cell.angle_gamma   90.00
#
_symmetry.space_group_name_H-M   'P 1'
#
loop_
_entity.id
_entity.type
_entity.pdbx_description
1 polymer ?
#
loop_
_entity_poly.entity_id
_entity_poly.type
_entity_poly.pdbx_seq_one_letter_code
_entity_poly.pdbx_strand_id
1 'polypeptide(L)'
;MMERQWRGLLFIGAVWASHAGANDFRAETRVNGLKQYTVDAYPATLRFTLTASNLDPALPSELLTVTAPVMKSCALAPSPPLVVPEGGHVTYQCEVELESHDACLTLGLHDANPLTPNHEVSFTSTFSLGWDMGASQAATNVLCLPQPSLPCDDTVYLSTAARTPDGRPAAPSRLYIFDPATGMLTRQGESALPYNALAYNHYDNFLYAIASDGVGAPRFIRVEAAGSAKVIAPLDTAAPRAAIWTAGAVLKDGAYVAFEHRTRRLIRVDPSTGETLSERVVTAPDGFQIADFALHPRDGQLYAFNNATQRLTAIDPLTGIATDHPAPARIDGRPPENAVMSAAVFTRDGELFLYGTHGPDTRRTTGFHAVDVTTGALTTLLSKQVPQLANGAMCGVYLWGTPLPQPMTRDRGFFGASESALLECLAYGPITLGALGEVSTLPGALGILWANPAIASNHARRTAEASLKVRTAREALTAVCNERVFNTRAPDLSALVNPASVESGRMEALRQRLERHNHSGKRTAIPLRKRIFAVDPLRAMERAEEPRF
;
A
#
# COMPACT_ATOMS: atom_id res chain seq x y z
N MET A 1 22.19 23.05 4.24
CA MET A 1 23.02 23.80 3.27
C MET A 1 23.43 22.83 2.16
N MET A 2 22.60 22.72 1.12
CA MET A 2 22.94 22.62 -0.30
C MET A 2 21.65 22.30 -1.06
N GLU A 3 21.18 23.34 -1.73
CA GLU A 3 19.99 23.43 -2.55
C GLU A 3 20.05 22.44 -3.71
N ARG A 4 18.95 21.73 -3.98
CA ARG A 4 18.75 21.02 -5.24
C ARG A 4 17.92 21.92 -6.16
N GLN A 5 18.62 22.50 -7.12
CA GLN A 5 18.09 23.23 -8.25
C GLN A 5 17.13 22.33 -9.05
N TRP A 6 15.85 22.68 -9.01
CA TRP A 6 14.87 22.25 -9.99
C TRP A 6 15.20 22.94 -11.31
N ARG A 7 15.65 22.17 -12.31
CA ARG A 7 15.72 22.66 -13.69
C ARG A 7 14.29 22.88 -14.16
N GLY A 8 13.93 24.17 -14.25
CA GLY A 8 12.67 24.61 -14.80
C GLY A 8 12.50 24.11 -16.23
N LEU A 9 11.41 23.37 -16.44
CA LEU A 9 10.71 23.41 -17.72
C LEU A 9 10.09 24.80 -17.82
N LEU A 10 10.84 25.71 -18.45
CA LEU A 10 10.30 26.95 -18.98
C LEU A 10 9.26 26.57 -20.02
N PHE A 11 7.98 26.65 -19.64
CA PHE A 11 6.92 26.93 -20.60
C PHE A 11 7.30 28.25 -21.27
N ILE A 12 7.71 28.16 -22.53
CA ILE A 12 7.68 29.30 -23.43
C ILE A 12 6.20 29.56 -23.69
N GLY A 13 5.55 30.25 -22.75
CA GLY A 13 4.39 31.05 -23.08
C GLY A 13 4.92 32.16 -23.97
N ALA A 14 4.78 32.01 -25.28
CA ALA A 14 4.99 33.09 -26.21
C ALA A 14 3.93 34.15 -25.91
N VAL A 15 4.25 35.09 -25.02
CA VAL A 15 3.52 36.36 -24.89
C VAL A 15 3.90 37.17 -26.12
N TRP A 16 3.20 36.91 -27.22
CA TRP A 16 3.02 37.93 -28.23
C TRP A 16 2.18 39.01 -27.56
N ALA A 17 2.82 40.09 -27.11
CA ALA A 17 2.12 41.34 -26.83
C ALA A 17 1.68 41.92 -28.18
N SER A 18 0.65 41.32 -28.79
CA SER A 18 -0.20 42.04 -29.73
C SER A 18 -0.70 43.28 -28.99
N HIS A 19 -0.66 44.43 -29.66
CA HIS A 19 -1.29 45.64 -29.15
C HIS A 19 -2.71 45.26 -28.75
N ALA A 20 -3.06 45.38 -27.46
CA ALA A 20 -4.41 45.15 -27.00
C ALA A 20 -5.31 46.05 -27.82
N GLY A 21 -6.09 45.43 -28.71
CA GLY A 21 -7.04 46.15 -29.54
C GLY A 21 -8.15 46.66 -28.63
N ALA A 22 -8.85 47.70 -29.06
CA ALA A 22 -10.16 47.97 -28.48
C ALA A 22 -11.01 46.67 -28.60
N ASN A 23 -11.64 46.27 -27.50
CA ASN A 23 -12.46 45.06 -27.30
C ASN A 23 -11.74 43.71 -27.08
N ASP A 24 -10.75 43.63 -26.20
CA ASP A 24 -10.13 42.34 -25.83
C ASP A 24 -10.70 41.73 -24.53
N PHE A 25 -10.83 40.40 -24.46
CA PHE A 25 -11.18 39.67 -23.24
C PHE A 25 -9.99 38.89 -22.66
N ARG A 26 -9.94 38.82 -21.33
CA ARG A 26 -9.08 37.89 -20.57
C ARG A 26 -9.89 36.77 -19.95
N ALA A 27 -9.53 35.54 -20.30
CA ALA A 27 -10.03 34.36 -19.63
C ALA A 27 -9.23 34.06 -18.35
N GLU A 28 -9.92 33.65 -17.29
CA GLU A 28 -9.34 33.01 -16.11
C GLU A 28 -10.15 31.78 -15.70
N THR A 29 -9.47 30.77 -15.17
CA THR A 29 -10.11 29.58 -14.60
C THR A 29 -9.36 29.12 -13.36
N ARG A 30 -10.11 28.65 -12.36
CA ARG A 30 -9.63 28.09 -11.10
C ARG A 30 -10.50 26.90 -10.72
N VAL A 31 -9.90 25.92 -10.04
CA VAL A 31 -10.61 24.81 -9.38
C VAL A 31 -10.29 24.86 -7.89
N ASN A 32 -11.32 24.90 -7.04
CA ASN A 32 -11.20 25.09 -5.59
C ASN A 32 -10.28 26.27 -5.22
N GLY A 33 -10.31 27.35 -6.01
CA GLY A 33 -9.49 28.56 -5.84
C GLY A 33 -8.06 28.49 -6.40
N LEU A 34 -7.62 27.34 -6.91
CA LEU A 34 -6.25 27.07 -7.38
C LEU A 34 -6.18 26.89 -8.91
N LYS A 35 -4.99 27.12 -9.49
CA LYS A 35 -4.68 26.81 -10.91
C LYS A 35 -4.29 25.35 -11.15
N GLN A 36 -4.03 24.62 -10.08
CA GLN A 36 -3.80 23.18 -10.08
C GLN A 36 -4.38 22.62 -8.78
N TYR A 37 -5.19 21.58 -8.90
CA TYR A 37 -5.80 20.90 -7.76
C TYR A 37 -5.54 19.40 -7.85
N THR A 38 -5.22 18.77 -6.71
CA THR A 38 -5.03 17.33 -6.62
C THR A 38 -6.22 16.73 -5.87
N VAL A 39 -6.88 15.76 -6.47
CA VAL A 39 -7.92 14.97 -5.82
C VAL A 39 -7.25 13.71 -5.27
N ASP A 40 -7.05 13.66 -3.96
CA ASP A 40 -6.36 12.56 -3.27
C ASP A 40 -7.27 11.77 -2.32
N ALA A 41 -8.55 12.16 -2.23
CA ALA A 41 -9.59 11.49 -1.48
C ALA A 41 -10.93 11.59 -2.22
N TYR A 42 -11.80 10.58 -2.01
CA TYR A 42 -13.15 10.51 -2.56
C TYR A 42 -14.18 10.15 -1.47
N PRO A 43 -15.42 10.67 -1.50
CA PRO A 43 -15.94 11.61 -2.49
C PRO A 43 -15.30 13.01 -2.36
N ALA A 44 -15.27 13.77 -3.46
CA ALA A 44 -14.72 15.12 -3.51
C ALA A 44 -15.60 16.04 -4.37
N THR A 45 -15.70 17.31 -3.99
CA THR A 45 -16.40 18.33 -4.79
C THR A 45 -15.38 19.25 -5.46
N LEU A 46 -15.44 19.34 -6.79
CA LEU A 46 -14.66 20.30 -7.58
C LEU A 46 -15.51 21.53 -7.88
N ARG A 47 -15.12 22.69 -7.33
CA ARG A 47 -15.72 23.99 -7.61
C ARG A 47 -14.89 24.73 -8.64
N PHE A 48 -15.35 24.75 -9.88
CA PHE A 48 -14.76 25.55 -10.95
C PHE A 48 -15.26 26.98 -10.88
N THR A 49 -14.34 27.94 -11.03
CA THR A 49 -14.64 29.37 -11.13
C THR A 49 -13.97 29.90 -12.39
N LEU A 50 -14.77 30.40 -13.32
CA LEU A 50 -14.32 30.94 -14.60
C LEU A 50 -14.64 32.42 -14.66
N THR A 51 -13.71 33.24 -15.13
CA THR A 51 -13.93 34.68 -15.22
C THR A 51 -13.55 35.18 -16.60
N ALA A 52 -14.46 35.88 -17.24
CA ALA A 52 -14.23 36.64 -18.46
C ALA A 52 -14.15 38.12 -18.10
N SER A 53 -12.98 38.75 -18.27
CA SER A 53 -12.78 40.16 -17.95
C SER A 53 -12.60 40.98 -19.23
N ASN A 54 -13.37 42.05 -19.39
CA ASN A 54 -13.17 43.02 -20.45
C ASN A 54 -11.89 43.83 -20.14
N LEU A 55 -10.94 43.84 -21.08
CA LEU A 55 -9.69 44.59 -20.97
C LEU A 55 -9.76 45.96 -21.64
N ASP A 56 -10.83 46.26 -22.37
CA ASP A 56 -11.00 47.57 -23.01
C ASP A 56 -11.17 48.66 -21.93
N PRO A 57 -10.32 49.71 -21.96
CA PRO A 57 -10.32 50.76 -20.95
C PRO A 57 -11.31 51.91 -21.26
N ALA A 58 -12.15 51.81 -22.29
CA ALA A 58 -13.06 52.89 -22.69
C ALA A 58 -14.42 52.42 -23.23
N LEU A 59 -14.56 51.17 -23.66
CA LEU A 59 -15.76 50.68 -24.36
C LEU A 59 -16.27 49.35 -23.78
N PRO A 60 -17.60 49.13 -23.80
CA PRO A 60 -18.16 47.81 -23.54
C PRO A 60 -17.82 46.86 -24.69
N SER A 61 -17.65 45.57 -24.38
CA SER A 61 -17.33 44.55 -25.38
C SER A 61 -18.36 43.43 -25.35
N GLU A 62 -18.68 42.88 -26.53
CA GLU A 62 -19.64 41.80 -26.68
C GLU A 62 -18.92 40.44 -26.64
N LEU A 63 -19.22 39.64 -25.62
CA LEU A 63 -18.77 38.27 -25.50
C LEU A 63 -19.75 37.38 -26.28
N LEU A 64 -19.30 36.82 -27.39
CA LEU A 64 -20.15 36.06 -28.32
C LEU A 64 -20.23 34.58 -27.97
N THR A 65 -19.11 34.00 -27.52
CA THR A 65 -19.04 32.57 -27.21
C THR A 65 -18.26 32.32 -25.94
N VAL A 66 -18.75 31.34 -25.17
CA VAL A 66 -18.07 30.79 -24.00
C VAL A 66 -18.15 29.29 -24.11
N THR A 67 -17.01 28.62 -24.04
CA THR A 67 -16.94 27.16 -24.06
C THR A 67 -16.06 26.65 -22.93
N ALA A 68 -16.56 25.62 -22.26
CA ALA A 68 -15.86 24.99 -21.15
C ALA A 68 -16.19 23.48 -21.13
N PRO A 69 -15.46 22.68 -21.92
CA PRO A 69 -15.83 21.29 -22.24
C PRO A 69 -16.02 20.36 -21.04
N VAL A 70 -15.20 20.53 -20.00
CA VAL A 70 -15.26 19.75 -18.74
C VAL A 70 -16.54 20.06 -17.93
N MET A 71 -17.19 21.20 -18.17
CA MET A 71 -18.38 21.66 -17.43
C MET A 71 -19.66 21.58 -18.25
N LYS A 72 -19.75 20.64 -19.20
CA LYS A 72 -20.98 20.42 -20.01
C LYS A 72 -22.23 20.14 -19.18
N SER A 73 -22.09 19.59 -17.98
CA SER A 73 -23.19 19.36 -17.05
C SER A 73 -23.71 20.63 -16.37
N CYS A 74 -22.97 21.74 -16.44
CA CYS A 74 -23.31 23.00 -15.80
C CYS A 74 -23.90 24.00 -16.80
N ALA A 75 -24.96 24.69 -16.39
CA ALA A 75 -25.49 25.81 -17.14
C ALA A 75 -24.61 27.06 -16.89
N LEU A 76 -23.90 27.51 -17.93
CA LEU A 76 -23.14 28.76 -17.87
C LEU A 76 -24.09 29.95 -17.97
N ALA A 77 -24.45 30.52 -16.82
CA ALA A 77 -25.29 31.71 -16.74
C ALA A 77 -24.46 32.91 -16.24
N PRO A 78 -24.56 34.09 -16.88
CA PRO A 78 -25.37 34.41 -18.06
C PRO A 78 -24.80 33.83 -19.38
N SER A 79 -25.68 33.36 -20.27
CA SER A 79 -25.27 32.76 -21.56
C SER A 79 -24.95 33.82 -22.62
N PRO A 80 -23.84 33.70 -23.37
CA PRO A 80 -23.56 34.53 -24.54
C PRO A 80 -24.62 34.40 -25.66
N PRO A 81 -24.78 35.40 -26.54
CA PRO A 81 -24.02 36.66 -26.58
C PRO A 81 -24.42 37.60 -25.44
N LEU A 82 -23.46 38.32 -24.86
CA LEU A 82 -23.70 39.28 -23.78
C LEU A 82 -22.70 40.44 -23.81
N VAL A 83 -23.15 41.63 -23.41
CA VAL A 83 -22.32 42.84 -23.33
C VAL A 83 -21.68 42.95 -21.94
N VAL A 84 -20.35 43.01 -21.88
CA VAL A 84 -19.58 43.24 -20.66
C VAL A 84 -19.14 44.71 -20.62
N PRO A 85 -19.51 45.48 -19.58
CA PRO A 85 -19.09 46.88 -19.44
C PRO A 85 -17.57 47.06 -19.46
N GLU A 86 -17.11 48.29 -19.67
CA GLU A 86 -15.72 48.69 -19.52
C GLU A 86 -15.18 48.27 -18.14
N GLY A 87 -14.04 47.56 -18.11
CA GLY A 87 -13.44 47.01 -16.89
C GLY A 87 -14.30 45.99 -16.14
N GLY A 88 -15.46 45.60 -16.70
CA GLY A 88 -16.38 44.63 -16.14
C GLY A 88 -15.87 43.20 -16.27
N HIS A 89 -16.51 42.29 -15.54
CA HIS A 89 -16.24 40.86 -15.66
C HIS A 89 -17.51 40.05 -15.46
N VAL A 90 -17.55 38.87 -16.06
CA VAL A 90 -18.58 37.85 -15.85
C VAL A 90 -17.94 36.64 -15.21
N THR A 91 -18.56 36.13 -14.15
CA THR A 91 -18.08 34.94 -13.44
C THR A 91 -19.07 33.80 -13.59
N TYR A 92 -18.55 32.63 -13.93
CA TYR A 92 -19.28 31.37 -13.99
C TYR A 92 -18.81 30.45 -12.87
N GLN A 93 -19.75 29.76 -12.23
CA GLN A 93 -19.47 28.78 -11.19
C GLN A 93 -20.12 27.45 -11.53
N CYS A 94 -19.40 26.35 -11.28
CA CYS A 94 -19.86 25.00 -11.51
C CYS A 94 -19.28 24.09 -10.42
N GLU A 95 -20.13 23.29 -9.80
CA GLU A 95 -19.70 22.26 -8.84
C GLU A 95 -19.92 20.88 -9.46
N VAL A 96 -18.89 20.04 -9.38
CA VAL A 96 -18.94 18.65 -9.83
C VAL A 96 -18.58 17.76 -8.65
N GLU A 97 -19.50 16.88 -8.27
CA GLU A 97 -19.26 15.84 -7.27
C GLU A 97 -18.58 14.63 -7.91
N LEU A 98 -17.50 14.19 -7.29
CA LEU A 98 -16.70 13.04 -7.69
C LEU A 98 -16.80 11.97 -6.62
N GLU A 99 -17.60 10.94 -6.86
CA GLU A 99 -17.76 9.82 -5.92
C GLU A 99 -16.56 8.86 -5.90
N SER A 100 -15.75 8.86 -6.96
CA SER A 100 -14.64 7.92 -7.12
C SER A 100 -13.54 8.44 -8.04
N HIS A 101 -12.40 7.74 -8.03
CA HIS A 101 -11.32 7.96 -8.99
C HIS A 101 -11.79 7.80 -10.45
N ASP A 102 -12.65 6.82 -10.72
CA ASP A 102 -13.21 6.60 -12.07
C ASP A 102 -14.16 7.72 -12.50
N ALA A 103 -14.90 8.32 -11.56
CA ALA A 103 -15.70 9.52 -11.84
C ALA A 103 -14.78 10.70 -12.21
N CYS A 104 -13.63 10.84 -11.52
CA CYS A 104 -12.60 11.84 -11.83
C CYS A 104 -11.99 11.63 -13.22
N LEU A 105 -11.69 10.37 -13.58
CA LEU A 105 -11.24 9.98 -14.91
C LEU A 105 -12.28 10.30 -15.99
N THR A 106 -13.55 9.94 -15.75
CA THR A 106 -14.66 10.18 -16.67
C THR A 106 -14.88 11.67 -16.90
N LEU A 107 -14.76 12.49 -15.85
CA LEU A 107 -14.78 13.95 -15.99
C LEU A 107 -13.63 14.44 -16.89
N GLY A 108 -12.43 13.86 -16.73
CA GLY A 108 -11.27 14.17 -17.56
C GLY A 108 -11.42 13.81 -19.04
N LEU A 109 -12.25 12.81 -19.40
CA LEU A 109 -12.55 12.48 -20.81
C LEU A 109 -13.29 13.60 -21.55
N HIS A 110 -13.86 14.57 -20.83
CA HIS A 110 -14.49 15.75 -21.42
C HIS A 110 -13.51 16.91 -21.66
N ASP A 111 -12.22 16.74 -21.34
CA ASP A 111 -11.18 17.68 -21.72
C ASP A 111 -11.07 17.80 -23.25
N ALA A 112 -10.82 19.02 -23.73
CA ALA A 112 -10.58 19.28 -25.14
C ALA A 112 -9.14 18.94 -25.58
N ASN A 113 -8.23 18.68 -24.64
CA ASN A 113 -6.88 18.24 -24.96
C ASN A 113 -6.85 16.72 -25.24
N PRO A 114 -6.46 16.28 -26.45
CA PRO A 114 -6.46 14.86 -26.83
C PRO A 114 -5.38 14.03 -26.12
N LEU A 115 -4.46 14.67 -25.38
CA LEU A 115 -3.41 14.01 -24.60
C LEU A 115 -3.80 13.78 -23.13
N THR A 116 -5.02 14.16 -22.74
CA THR A 116 -5.54 14.05 -21.38
C THR A 116 -6.90 13.32 -21.36
N PRO A 117 -7.21 12.55 -20.29
CA PRO A 117 -6.34 12.26 -19.15
C PRO A 117 -5.10 11.45 -19.56
N ASN A 118 -3.92 11.88 -19.09
CA ASN A 118 -2.65 11.24 -19.42
C ASN A 118 -2.38 10.03 -18.51
N HIS A 119 -1.21 9.41 -18.63
CA HIS A 119 -0.81 8.26 -17.81
C HIS A 119 -0.66 8.59 -16.31
N GLU A 120 -0.56 9.86 -15.94
CA GLU A 120 -0.59 10.35 -14.55
C GLU A 120 -2.01 10.74 -14.11
N VAL A 121 -3.02 10.46 -14.95
CA VAL A 121 -4.44 10.69 -14.65
C VAL A 121 -4.72 12.18 -14.34
N SER A 122 -4.05 13.06 -15.09
CA SER A 122 -4.28 14.51 -15.05
C SER A 122 -5.03 15.01 -16.28
N PHE A 123 -5.96 15.94 -16.10
CA PHE A 123 -6.63 16.64 -17.18
C PHE A 123 -6.61 18.17 -16.99
N THR A 124 -6.78 18.90 -18.08
CA THR A 124 -6.73 20.36 -18.14
C THR A 124 -8.12 20.91 -18.44
N SER A 125 -8.79 21.49 -17.46
CA SER A 125 -10.04 22.21 -17.72
C SER A 125 -9.75 23.51 -18.47
N THR A 126 -10.11 23.52 -19.76
CA THR A 126 -9.95 24.67 -20.66
C THR A 126 -11.22 25.54 -20.66
N PHE A 127 -11.01 26.84 -20.59
CA PHE A 127 -12.05 27.87 -20.65
C PHE A 127 -11.73 28.82 -21.81
N SER A 128 -12.57 28.81 -22.84
CA SER A 128 -12.35 29.59 -24.05
C SER A 128 -13.47 30.61 -24.25
N LEU A 129 -13.06 31.84 -24.59
CA LEU A 129 -13.89 32.98 -24.90
C LEU A 129 -13.71 33.34 -26.38
N GLY A 130 -14.77 33.78 -27.05
CA GLY A 130 -14.70 34.34 -28.40
C GLY A 130 -15.55 35.60 -28.54
N TRP A 131 -15.05 36.57 -29.29
CA TRP A 131 -15.68 37.84 -29.62
C TRP A 131 -15.34 38.23 -31.08
N ASP A 132 -15.87 39.35 -31.58
CA ASP A 132 -15.80 39.72 -33.01
C ASP A 132 -14.40 39.70 -33.62
N MET A 133 -13.39 40.09 -32.85
CA MET A 133 -12.03 40.30 -33.34
C MET A 133 -10.99 39.35 -32.73
N GLY A 134 -11.39 38.40 -31.87
CA GLY A 134 -10.43 37.56 -31.16
C GLY A 134 -11.01 36.45 -30.30
N ALA A 135 -10.09 35.71 -29.67
CA ALA A 135 -10.38 34.65 -28.73
C ALA A 135 -9.35 34.64 -27.59
N SER A 136 -9.77 34.19 -26.41
CA SER A 136 -8.93 34.11 -25.20
C SER A 136 -9.16 32.77 -24.53
N GLN A 137 -8.10 32.18 -24.00
CA GLN A 137 -8.20 30.87 -23.34
C GLN A 137 -7.43 30.87 -22.02
N ALA A 138 -8.01 30.22 -21.02
CA ALA A 138 -7.35 29.90 -19.78
C ALA A 138 -7.50 28.41 -19.47
N ALA A 139 -6.57 27.89 -18.67
CA ALA A 139 -6.51 26.48 -18.31
C ALA A 139 -6.23 26.31 -16.82
N THR A 140 -6.85 25.31 -16.20
CA THR A 140 -6.54 24.84 -14.85
C THR A 140 -6.38 23.33 -14.86
N ASN A 141 -5.46 22.80 -14.05
CA ASN A 141 -5.13 21.38 -14.05
C ASN A 141 -5.76 20.65 -12.87
N VAL A 142 -6.34 19.49 -13.12
CA VAL A 142 -6.81 18.57 -12.08
C VAL A 142 -5.98 17.29 -12.17
N LEU A 143 -5.33 16.92 -11.08
CA LEU A 143 -4.64 15.64 -10.93
C LEU A 143 -5.52 14.71 -10.10
N CYS A 144 -6.04 13.66 -10.70
CA CYS A 144 -6.79 12.63 -10.00
C CYS A 144 -5.80 11.58 -9.50
N LEU A 145 -5.60 11.49 -8.18
CA LEU A 145 -4.82 10.40 -7.62
C LEU A 145 -5.77 9.25 -7.29
N PRO A 146 -5.42 8.00 -7.62
CA PRO A 146 -6.15 6.87 -7.09
C PRO A 146 -6.13 6.97 -5.56
N GLN A 147 -7.27 6.75 -4.91
CA GLN A 147 -7.31 6.66 -3.46
C GLN A 147 -6.24 5.65 -3.05
N PRO A 148 -5.39 5.95 -2.04
CA PRO A 148 -4.34 5.04 -1.63
C PRO A 148 -4.97 3.74 -1.14
N SER A 149 -5.12 2.80 -2.06
CA SER A 149 -5.50 1.44 -1.83
C SER A 149 -4.27 0.73 -1.30
N LEU A 150 -4.50 -0.15 -0.34
CA LEU A 150 -3.44 -1.00 0.12
C LEU A 150 -3.06 -1.97 -1.01
N PRO A 151 -1.78 -2.33 -1.18
CA PRO A 151 -1.45 -3.40 -2.10
C PRO A 151 -2.07 -4.71 -1.57
N CYS A 152 -2.77 -5.44 -2.43
CA CYS A 152 -3.11 -6.84 -2.16
C CYS A 152 -1.85 -7.68 -2.39
N ASP A 153 -0.98 -7.71 -1.40
CA ASP A 153 0.23 -8.53 -1.35
C ASP A 153 0.37 -9.18 0.04
N ASP A 154 1.55 -9.73 0.32
CA ASP A 154 1.81 -10.42 1.58
C ASP A 154 2.05 -9.46 2.78
N THR A 155 1.65 -8.20 2.68
CA THR A 155 1.76 -7.22 3.77
C THR A 155 0.86 -7.62 4.94
N VAL A 156 1.46 -7.72 6.12
CA VAL A 156 0.75 -7.95 7.38
C VAL A 156 0.44 -6.60 8.01
N TYR A 157 -0.84 -6.24 8.02
CA TYR A 157 -1.36 -5.09 8.75
C TYR A 157 -1.73 -5.51 10.16
N LEU A 158 -1.30 -4.73 11.14
CA LEU A 158 -1.67 -4.92 12.54
C LEU A 158 -2.39 -3.68 13.08
N SER A 159 -3.60 -3.86 13.61
CA SER A 159 -4.24 -2.82 14.43
C SER A 159 -3.94 -3.04 15.90
N THR A 160 -3.60 -1.97 16.61
CA THR A 160 -3.40 -2.03 18.07
C THR A 160 -4.15 -0.92 18.79
N ALA A 161 -4.57 -1.19 20.02
CA ALA A 161 -5.23 -0.22 20.89
C ALA A 161 -4.82 -0.47 22.35
N ALA A 162 -4.95 0.55 23.20
CA ALA A 162 -4.89 0.30 24.64
C ALA A 162 -6.10 -0.55 25.07
N ARG A 163 -6.01 -1.25 26.21
CA ARG A 163 -7.15 -1.99 26.79
C ARG A 163 -7.79 -1.18 27.91
N THR A 164 -9.11 -1.10 27.91
CA THR A 164 -9.87 -0.75 29.12
C THR A 164 -9.78 -1.89 30.16
N PRO A 165 -10.09 -1.64 31.45
CA PRO A 165 -10.10 -2.69 32.47
C PRO A 165 -11.01 -3.88 32.14
N ASP A 166 -12.07 -3.64 31.37
CA ASP A 166 -13.02 -4.68 30.97
C ASP A 166 -12.69 -5.35 29.62
N GLY A 167 -11.52 -5.03 29.04
CA GLY A 167 -10.94 -5.72 27.89
C GLY A 167 -11.29 -5.12 26.52
N ARG A 168 -11.96 -3.97 26.46
CA ARG A 168 -12.31 -3.28 25.20
C ARG A 168 -11.13 -2.47 24.65
N PRO A 169 -11.09 -2.21 23.33
CA PRO A 169 -10.15 -1.26 22.77
C PRO A 169 -10.41 0.15 23.33
N ALA A 170 -9.34 0.87 23.64
CA ALA A 170 -9.37 2.27 24.06
C ALA A 170 -8.61 3.12 23.04
N ALA A 171 -9.17 4.28 22.73
CA ALA A 171 -8.61 5.20 21.74
C ALA A 171 -7.26 5.80 22.22
N PRO A 172 -6.36 6.15 21.30
CA PRO A 172 -6.48 5.94 19.85
C PRO A 172 -6.09 4.51 19.44
N SER A 173 -6.78 3.99 18.42
CA SER A 173 -6.34 2.78 17.70
C SER A 173 -5.28 3.17 16.67
N ARG A 174 -4.28 2.30 16.47
CA ARG A 174 -3.11 2.55 15.63
C ARG A 174 -2.94 1.44 14.61
N LEU A 175 -2.62 1.82 13.37
CA LEU A 175 -2.34 0.89 12.28
C LEU A 175 -0.83 0.79 12.06
N TYR A 176 -0.32 -0.43 11.93
CA TYR A 176 1.06 -0.75 11.65
C TYR A 176 1.18 -1.69 10.45
N ILE A 177 2.30 -1.59 9.75
CA ILE A 177 2.82 -2.66 8.89
C ILE A 177 3.84 -3.44 9.71
N PHE A 178 3.66 -4.76 9.79
CA PHE A 178 4.60 -5.68 10.43
C PHE A 178 5.62 -6.19 9.42
N ASP A 179 6.91 -6.03 9.75
CA ASP A 179 8.00 -6.63 9.02
C ASP A 179 8.37 -7.99 9.64
N PRO A 180 8.01 -9.12 8.98
CA PRO A 180 8.32 -10.46 9.45
C PRO A 180 9.81 -10.83 9.35
N ALA A 181 10.67 -9.96 8.81
CA ALA A 181 12.12 -10.16 8.82
C ALA A 181 12.75 -9.71 10.12
N THR A 182 12.38 -8.51 10.53
CA THR A 182 13.02 -7.80 11.64
C THR A 182 12.17 -7.84 12.92
N GLY A 183 10.89 -8.21 12.79
CA GLY A 183 9.88 -8.03 13.82
C GLY A 183 9.50 -6.56 14.05
N MET A 184 9.92 -5.65 13.16
CA MET A 184 9.68 -4.21 13.30
C MET A 184 8.24 -3.86 12.92
N LEU A 185 7.69 -2.89 13.65
CA LEU A 185 6.37 -2.32 13.37
C LEU A 185 6.51 -0.90 12.86
N THR A 186 6.07 -0.67 11.63
CA THR A 186 6.09 0.67 11.02
C THR A 186 4.71 1.28 11.11
N ARG A 187 4.54 2.30 11.95
CA ARG A 187 3.25 3.00 12.12
C ARG A 187 2.85 3.67 10.81
N GLN A 188 1.63 3.40 10.35
CA GLN A 188 1.03 4.08 9.21
C GLN A 188 0.24 5.32 9.68
N GLY A 189 -0.50 5.19 10.77
CA GLY A 189 -1.16 6.29 11.45
C GLY A 189 -2.08 5.82 12.56
N GLU A 190 -3.03 6.67 12.94
CA GLU A 190 -3.93 6.45 14.08
C GLU A 190 -5.32 7.02 13.86
N SER A 191 -6.28 6.51 14.62
CA SER A 191 -7.68 6.93 14.62
C SER A 191 -8.14 7.23 16.04
N ALA A 192 -8.97 8.27 16.17
CA ALA A 192 -9.65 8.59 17.42
C ALA A 192 -10.73 7.55 17.78
N LEU A 193 -11.16 6.71 16.82
CA LEU A 193 -12.11 5.64 17.08
C LEU A 193 -11.39 4.45 17.73
N PRO A 194 -11.87 3.94 18.88
CA PRO A 194 -11.40 2.68 19.44
C PRO A 194 -11.97 1.52 18.62
N TYR A 195 -11.13 0.89 17.81
CA TYR A 195 -11.52 -0.23 16.96
C TYR A 195 -10.63 -1.46 17.16
N ASN A 196 -11.19 -2.61 16.78
CA ASN A 196 -10.58 -3.93 16.74
C ASN A 196 -11.23 -4.75 15.59
N ALA A 197 -10.97 -6.06 15.52
CA ALA A 197 -11.50 -6.95 14.47
C ALA A 197 -11.12 -6.49 13.05
N LEU A 198 -9.85 -6.13 12.84
CA LEU A 198 -9.33 -5.64 11.57
C LEU A 198 -9.36 -6.74 10.49
N ALA A 199 -9.80 -6.41 9.28
CA ALA A 199 -9.79 -7.31 8.13
C ALA A 199 -9.39 -6.56 6.85
N TYR A 200 -8.76 -7.26 5.90
CA TYR A 200 -8.41 -6.73 4.58
C TYR A 200 -9.46 -7.16 3.56
N ASN A 201 -10.03 -6.19 2.82
CA ASN A 201 -10.94 -6.48 1.72
C ASN A 201 -10.19 -6.50 0.38
N HIS A 202 -10.21 -7.66 -0.27
CA HIS A 202 -9.50 -7.90 -1.54
C HIS A 202 -10.25 -7.40 -2.78
N TYR A 203 -11.49 -6.91 -2.64
CA TYR A 203 -12.25 -6.29 -3.72
C TYR A 203 -11.89 -4.81 -3.93
N ASP A 204 -11.72 -4.07 -2.84
CA ASP A 204 -11.52 -2.60 -2.86
C ASP A 204 -10.20 -2.16 -2.23
N ASN A 205 -9.41 -3.10 -1.69
CA ASN A 205 -8.11 -2.86 -1.07
C ASN A 205 -8.14 -1.90 0.14
N PHE A 206 -9.27 -1.88 0.88
CA PHE A 206 -9.36 -1.22 2.17
C PHE A 206 -9.30 -2.20 3.33
N LEU A 207 -9.02 -1.64 4.52
CA LEU A 207 -9.20 -2.35 5.77
C LEU A 207 -10.58 -2.03 6.35
N TYR A 208 -11.17 -3.00 7.02
CA TYR A 208 -12.46 -2.88 7.70
C TYR A 208 -12.32 -3.34 9.14
N ALA A 209 -13.10 -2.75 10.03
CA ALA A 209 -13.04 -3.04 11.46
C ALA A 209 -14.37 -2.74 12.15
N ILE A 210 -14.45 -3.07 13.44
CA ILE A 210 -15.55 -2.65 14.30
C ILE A 210 -15.02 -1.67 15.35
N ALA A 211 -15.59 -0.46 15.35
CA ALA A 211 -15.40 0.51 16.42
C ALA A 211 -16.40 0.25 17.55
N SER A 212 -15.90 0.18 18.78
CA SER A 212 -16.72 0.05 19.98
C SER A 212 -16.09 0.83 21.13
N ASP A 213 -16.80 1.83 21.63
CA ASP A 213 -16.42 2.61 22.82
C ASP A 213 -17.11 2.11 24.10
N GLY A 214 -18.01 1.14 23.96
CA GLY A 214 -18.75 0.56 25.08
C GLY A 214 -19.90 1.42 25.62
N VAL A 215 -20.18 2.57 25.01
CA VAL A 215 -21.26 3.50 25.37
C VAL A 215 -22.30 3.55 24.26
N GLY A 216 -21.86 3.79 23.03
CA GLY A 216 -22.68 3.80 21.83
C GLY A 216 -22.94 2.40 21.28
N ALA A 217 -23.79 2.32 20.26
CA ALA A 217 -23.85 1.12 19.44
C ALA A 217 -22.49 0.92 18.74
N PRO A 218 -21.99 -0.32 18.62
CA PRO A 218 -20.83 -0.61 17.80
C PRO A 218 -21.04 -0.12 16.36
N ARG A 219 -19.97 0.27 15.69
CA ARG A 219 -20.00 0.84 14.33
C ARG A 219 -19.09 0.06 13.42
N PHE A 220 -19.57 -0.23 12.22
CA PHE A 220 -18.75 -0.76 11.15
C PHE A 220 -17.98 0.40 10.50
N ILE A 221 -16.67 0.24 10.33
CA ILE A 221 -15.79 1.32 9.88
C ILE A 221 -14.87 0.83 8.76
N ARG A 222 -14.51 1.75 7.87
CA ARG A 222 -13.37 1.62 6.96
C ARG A 222 -12.14 2.23 7.62
N VAL A 223 -11.00 1.55 7.53
CA VAL A 223 -9.69 2.04 7.94
C VAL A 223 -8.86 2.28 6.68
N GLU A 224 -8.43 3.52 6.48
CA GLU A 224 -7.65 3.94 5.32
C GLU A 224 -6.18 3.48 5.44
N ALA A 225 -5.45 3.52 4.33
CA ALA A 225 -4.02 3.15 4.31
C ALA A 225 -3.16 3.98 5.29
N ALA A 226 -3.55 5.23 5.54
CA ALA A 226 -2.91 6.12 6.51
C ALA A 226 -3.37 5.89 7.97
N GLY A 227 -4.20 4.88 8.24
CA GLY A 227 -4.67 4.52 9.57
C GLY A 227 -5.83 5.37 10.12
N SER A 228 -6.27 6.41 9.41
CA SER A 228 -7.53 7.11 9.72
C SER A 228 -8.71 6.17 9.51
N ALA A 229 -9.82 6.39 10.23
CA ALA A 229 -11.01 5.56 10.09
C ALA A 229 -12.27 6.40 9.84
N LYS A 230 -13.14 5.89 8.98
CA LYS A 230 -14.44 6.49 8.64
C LYS A 230 -15.56 5.52 9.02
N VAL A 231 -16.59 6.03 9.69
CA VAL A 231 -17.80 5.26 9.99
C VAL A 231 -18.58 5.04 8.70
N ILE A 232 -18.98 3.79 8.46
CA ILE A 232 -19.87 3.40 7.36
C ILE A 232 -21.31 3.40 7.89
N ALA A 233 -21.58 2.58 8.89
CA ALA A 233 -22.89 2.47 9.53
C ALA A 233 -22.78 2.02 11.00
N PRO A 234 -23.78 2.32 11.84
CA PRO A 234 -24.00 1.58 13.08
C PRO A 234 -24.24 0.09 12.77
N LEU A 235 -23.71 -0.82 13.60
CA LEU A 235 -24.00 -2.24 13.48
C LEU A 235 -25.37 -2.54 14.07
N ASP A 236 -26.25 -3.14 13.26
CA ASP A 236 -27.50 -3.71 13.73
C ASP A 236 -27.27 -5.18 14.12
N THR A 237 -27.23 -5.46 15.42
CA THR A 237 -26.91 -6.78 15.97
C THR A 237 -27.53 -6.95 17.35
N ALA A 238 -27.82 -8.19 17.73
CA ALA A 238 -28.26 -8.52 19.09
C ALA A 238 -27.13 -8.50 20.13
N ALA A 239 -25.88 -8.25 19.72
CA ALA A 239 -24.77 -8.06 20.65
C ALA A 239 -24.99 -6.80 21.53
N PRO A 240 -24.64 -6.84 22.83
CA PRO A 240 -24.82 -5.70 23.70
C PRO A 240 -23.91 -4.54 23.29
N ARG A 241 -24.23 -3.30 23.70
CA ARG A 241 -23.35 -2.13 23.44
C ARG A 241 -21.93 -2.28 24.02
N ALA A 242 -21.80 -3.06 25.10
CA ALA A 242 -20.52 -3.39 25.71
C ALA A 242 -19.82 -4.62 25.06
N ALA A 243 -20.26 -5.04 23.87
CA ALA A 243 -19.68 -6.12 23.09
C ALA A 243 -18.17 -5.93 22.86
N ILE A 244 -17.43 -7.04 22.95
CA ILE A 244 -16.00 -7.07 22.68
C ILE A 244 -15.79 -7.79 21.36
N TRP A 245 -15.64 -7.01 20.30
CA TRP A 245 -15.28 -7.50 18.97
C TRP A 245 -13.79 -7.83 18.95
N THR A 246 -13.48 -9.11 18.75
CA THR A 246 -12.10 -9.60 18.86
C THR A 246 -11.49 -9.92 17.52
N ALA A 247 -12.24 -10.50 16.59
CA ALA A 247 -11.71 -10.98 15.32
C ALA A 247 -12.53 -10.49 14.13
N GLY A 248 -11.86 -10.29 12.99
CA GLY A 248 -12.49 -9.91 11.73
C GLY A 248 -11.79 -10.53 10.52
N ALA A 249 -12.54 -10.84 9.47
CA ALA A 249 -11.99 -11.28 8.18
C ALA A 249 -12.94 -10.86 7.04
N VAL A 250 -12.46 -10.89 5.80
CA VAL A 250 -13.33 -10.74 4.61
C VAL A 250 -13.40 -12.07 3.89
N LEU A 251 -14.62 -12.56 3.67
CA LEU A 251 -14.93 -13.81 2.99
C LEU A 251 -14.69 -13.69 1.48
N LYS A 252 -14.66 -14.84 0.78
CA LYS A 252 -14.46 -14.91 -0.67
C LYS A 252 -15.53 -14.20 -1.50
N ASP A 253 -16.72 -14.01 -0.94
CA ASP A 253 -17.83 -13.29 -1.58
C ASP A 253 -17.80 -11.78 -1.29
N GLY A 254 -16.77 -11.31 -0.56
CA GLY A 254 -16.60 -9.92 -0.18
C GLY A 254 -17.29 -9.56 1.13
N ALA A 255 -18.10 -10.44 1.74
CA ALA A 255 -18.72 -10.12 3.02
C ALA A 255 -17.67 -10.02 4.13
N TYR A 256 -17.74 -8.97 4.94
CA TYR A 256 -16.97 -8.88 6.17
C TYR A 256 -17.61 -9.81 7.22
N VAL A 257 -16.79 -10.54 7.97
CA VAL A 257 -17.22 -11.39 9.09
C VAL A 257 -16.52 -10.92 10.35
N ALA A 258 -17.25 -10.83 11.46
CA ALA A 258 -16.68 -10.47 12.76
C ALA A 258 -17.20 -11.31 13.90
N PHE A 259 -16.38 -11.45 14.92
CA PHE A 259 -16.70 -12.22 16.12
C PHE A 259 -16.68 -11.40 17.39
N GLU A 260 -17.79 -11.48 18.11
CA GLU A 260 -17.98 -10.92 19.44
C GLU A 260 -17.70 -11.99 20.50
N HIS A 261 -16.78 -11.67 21.41
CA HIS A 261 -16.19 -12.63 22.32
C HIS A 261 -17.15 -13.13 23.42
N ARG A 262 -17.92 -12.25 24.07
CA ARG A 262 -18.64 -12.59 25.31
C ARG A 262 -19.88 -13.44 25.05
N THR A 263 -20.62 -13.11 24.01
CA THR A 263 -21.84 -13.81 23.57
C THR A 263 -21.56 -14.79 22.43
N ARG A 264 -20.29 -14.89 22.00
CA ARG A 264 -19.80 -15.77 20.94
C ARG A 264 -20.60 -15.61 19.64
N ARG A 265 -20.86 -14.36 19.24
CA ARG A 265 -21.65 -14.08 18.05
C ARG A 265 -20.74 -13.86 16.85
N LEU A 266 -21.07 -14.51 15.74
CA LEU A 266 -20.49 -14.28 14.45
C LEU A 266 -21.51 -13.50 13.60
N ILE A 267 -21.10 -12.35 13.08
CA ILE A 267 -21.90 -11.54 12.16
C ILE A 267 -21.25 -11.53 10.77
N ARG A 268 -22.08 -11.43 9.74
CA ARG A 268 -21.66 -11.08 8.38
C ARG A 268 -22.23 -9.71 8.03
N VAL A 269 -21.42 -8.88 7.41
CA VAL A 269 -21.72 -7.48 7.09
C VAL A 269 -21.36 -7.21 5.64
N ASP A 270 -22.23 -6.48 4.93
CA ASP A 270 -21.90 -5.93 3.61
C ASP A 270 -20.91 -4.77 3.78
N PRO A 271 -19.68 -4.84 3.23
CA PRO A 271 -18.70 -3.78 3.44
C PRO A 271 -19.07 -2.43 2.82
N SER A 272 -19.97 -2.41 1.83
CA SER A 272 -20.35 -1.20 1.09
C SER A 272 -21.42 -0.40 1.82
N THR A 273 -22.37 -1.07 2.46
CA THR A 273 -23.51 -0.44 3.15
C THR A 273 -23.38 -0.49 4.68
N GLY A 274 -22.60 -1.44 5.21
CA GLY A 274 -22.56 -1.76 6.65
C GLY A 274 -23.77 -2.55 7.14
N GLU A 275 -24.62 -3.06 6.25
CA GLU A 275 -25.79 -3.88 6.61
C GLU A 275 -25.36 -5.24 7.17
N THR A 276 -25.96 -5.65 8.29
CA THR A 276 -25.77 -7.00 8.85
C THR A 276 -26.54 -8.03 8.03
N LEU A 277 -25.83 -8.79 7.21
CA LEU A 277 -26.38 -9.83 6.33
C LEU A 277 -26.86 -11.07 7.10
N SER A 278 -26.18 -11.42 8.20
CA SER A 278 -26.56 -12.54 9.06
C SER A 278 -25.88 -12.46 10.41
N GLU A 279 -26.50 -13.02 11.44
CA GLU A 279 -25.93 -13.13 12.79
C GLU A 279 -26.21 -14.50 13.38
N ARG A 280 -25.21 -15.14 14.00
CA ARG A 280 -25.35 -16.46 14.64
C ARG A 280 -24.48 -16.60 15.88
N VAL A 281 -24.93 -17.39 16.86
CA VAL A 281 -24.10 -17.79 18.00
C VAL A 281 -23.23 -18.98 17.58
N VAL A 282 -21.93 -18.87 17.81
CA VAL A 282 -20.93 -19.90 17.50
C VAL A 282 -21.12 -21.10 18.42
N THR A 283 -21.27 -22.27 17.82
CA THR A 283 -21.25 -23.56 18.53
C THR A 283 -19.81 -24.01 18.62
N ALA A 284 -19.24 -24.04 19.83
CA ALA A 284 -17.81 -24.26 20.03
C ALA A 284 -17.54 -25.18 21.23
N PRO A 285 -16.32 -25.73 21.34
CA PRO A 285 -15.88 -26.49 22.51
C PRO A 285 -15.96 -25.69 23.81
N ASP A 286 -15.96 -26.40 24.94
CA ASP A 286 -15.92 -25.77 26.25
C ASP A 286 -14.67 -24.89 26.41
N GLY A 287 -14.86 -23.74 27.05
CA GLY A 287 -13.79 -22.76 27.25
C GLY A 287 -13.39 -21.95 26.01
N PHE A 288 -14.07 -22.08 24.86
CA PHE A 288 -13.71 -21.36 23.62
C PHE A 288 -13.37 -19.87 23.83
N GLN A 289 -12.09 -19.53 23.57
CA GLN A 289 -11.54 -18.18 23.69
C GLN A 289 -10.57 -17.90 22.53
N ILE A 290 -10.97 -17.04 21.61
CA ILE A 290 -10.12 -16.57 20.53
C ILE A 290 -9.90 -15.06 20.64
N ALA A 291 -8.74 -14.60 20.18
CA ALA A 291 -8.44 -13.17 20.09
C ALA A 291 -8.49 -12.65 18.66
N ASP A 292 -8.30 -13.52 17.67
CA ASP A 292 -8.39 -13.22 16.24
C ASP A 292 -8.59 -14.50 15.42
N PHE A 293 -8.93 -14.34 14.14
CA PHE A 293 -8.95 -15.42 13.14
C PHE A 293 -8.55 -14.89 11.77
N ALA A 294 -8.23 -15.79 10.85
CA ALA A 294 -8.02 -15.44 9.44
C ALA A 294 -8.76 -16.41 8.51
N LEU A 295 -9.20 -15.92 7.36
CA LEU A 295 -9.84 -16.75 6.32
C LEU A 295 -8.78 -17.54 5.56
N HIS A 296 -8.91 -18.86 5.53
CA HIS A 296 -8.08 -19.68 4.67
C HIS A 296 -8.56 -19.60 3.21
N PRO A 297 -7.68 -19.29 2.26
CA PRO A 297 -8.08 -18.86 0.92
C PRO A 297 -8.55 -19.98 0.00
N ARG A 298 -8.37 -21.26 0.37
CA ARG A 298 -8.78 -22.39 -0.47
C ARG A 298 -10.09 -23.00 -0.01
N ASP A 299 -10.21 -23.35 1.27
CA ASP A 299 -11.41 -23.98 1.86
C ASP A 299 -12.47 -22.98 2.33
N GLY A 300 -12.14 -21.69 2.52
CA GLY A 300 -13.07 -20.67 3.00
C GLY A 300 -13.42 -20.77 4.49
N GLN A 301 -12.69 -21.57 5.26
CA GLN A 301 -12.85 -21.67 6.72
C GLN A 301 -12.09 -20.55 7.42
N LEU A 302 -12.55 -20.13 8.60
CA LEU A 302 -11.79 -19.24 9.47
C LEU A 302 -10.91 -20.09 10.40
N TYR A 303 -9.63 -19.77 10.53
CA TYR A 303 -8.76 -20.43 11.50
C TYR A 303 -8.34 -19.46 12.60
N ALA A 304 -8.43 -19.94 13.84
CA ALA A 304 -8.11 -19.22 15.05
C ALA A 304 -7.26 -20.10 15.98
N PHE A 305 -6.60 -19.49 16.95
CA PHE A 305 -6.01 -20.24 18.07
C PHE A 305 -6.90 -20.07 19.29
N ASN A 306 -7.43 -21.18 19.80
CA ASN A 306 -8.21 -21.20 21.02
C ASN A 306 -7.26 -21.15 22.23
N ASN A 307 -7.16 -19.96 22.82
CA ASN A 307 -6.27 -19.64 23.93
C ASN A 307 -6.63 -20.41 25.22
N ALA A 308 -7.84 -20.96 25.34
CA ALA A 308 -8.21 -21.77 26.49
C ALA A 308 -7.81 -23.25 26.32
N THR A 309 -8.13 -23.83 25.17
CA THR A 309 -7.84 -25.25 24.90
C THR A 309 -6.44 -25.48 24.33
N GLN A 310 -5.73 -24.40 24.02
CA GLN A 310 -4.39 -24.38 23.43
C GLN A 310 -4.32 -25.14 22.10
N ARG A 311 -5.34 -24.95 21.25
CA ARG A 311 -5.53 -25.69 19.99
C ARG A 311 -5.74 -24.73 18.83
N LEU A 312 -5.33 -25.16 17.65
CA LEU A 312 -5.84 -24.57 16.41
C LEU A 312 -7.33 -24.93 16.29
N THR A 313 -8.16 -23.99 15.87
CA THR A 313 -9.60 -24.16 15.73
C THR A 313 -10.04 -23.67 14.36
N ALA A 314 -10.79 -24.49 13.63
CA ALA A 314 -11.46 -24.09 12.41
C ALA A 314 -12.90 -23.67 12.72
N ILE A 315 -13.39 -22.62 12.08
CA ILE A 315 -14.74 -22.09 12.25
C ILE A 315 -15.34 -21.91 10.86
N ASP A 316 -16.50 -22.52 10.65
CA ASP A 316 -17.27 -22.31 9.43
C ASP A 316 -17.96 -20.93 9.52
N PRO A 317 -17.65 -19.98 8.62
CA PRO A 317 -18.20 -18.63 8.70
C PRO A 317 -19.70 -18.56 8.40
N LEU A 318 -20.28 -19.59 7.77
CA LEU A 318 -21.71 -19.65 7.45
C LEU A 318 -22.47 -20.40 8.53
N THR A 319 -21.92 -21.54 8.99
CA THR A 319 -22.61 -22.37 9.98
C THR A 319 -22.29 -22.00 11.43
N GLY A 320 -21.25 -21.21 11.68
CA GLY A 320 -20.81 -20.84 13.04
C GLY A 320 -20.36 -22.04 13.87
N ILE A 321 -20.06 -23.19 13.25
CA ILE A 321 -19.56 -24.37 13.94
C ILE A 321 -18.04 -24.24 14.06
N ALA A 322 -17.54 -24.23 15.30
CA ALA A 322 -16.12 -24.22 15.61
C ALA A 322 -15.67 -25.62 16.05
N THR A 323 -14.59 -26.11 15.44
CA THR A 323 -14.01 -27.43 15.71
C THR A 323 -12.53 -27.29 16.05
N ASP A 324 -12.16 -27.67 17.27
CA ASP A 324 -10.77 -27.72 17.69
C ASP A 324 -10.02 -28.87 16.99
N HIS A 325 -8.75 -28.64 16.70
CA HIS A 325 -7.84 -29.67 16.25
C HIS A 325 -7.70 -30.77 17.34
N PRO A 326 -7.63 -32.07 16.97
CA PRO A 326 -7.67 -33.18 17.93
C PRO A 326 -6.53 -33.22 18.96
N ALA A 327 -5.38 -32.62 18.67
CA ALA A 327 -4.26 -32.47 19.59
C ALA A 327 -4.03 -30.99 19.97
N PRO A 328 -3.62 -30.68 21.22
CA PRO A 328 -3.10 -29.35 21.56
C PRO A 328 -1.92 -29.00 20.65
N ALA A 329 -1.81 -27.71 20.34
CA ALA A 329 -0.70 -27.19 19.58
C ALA A 329 0.63 -27.53 20.25
N ARG A 330 1.69 -27.74 19.47
CA ARG A 330 3.06 -27.80 19.98
C ARG A 330 3.85 -26.65 19.38
N ILE A 331 4.53 -25.86 20.21
CA ILE A 331 5.39 -24.76 19.76
C ILE A 331 6.82 -25.27 19.75
N ASP A 332 7.44 -25.35 18.58
CA ASP A 332 8.80 -25.89 18.38
C ASP A 332 8.97 -27.30 19.00
N GLY A 333 7.92 -28.12 18.86
CA GLY A 333 7.89 -29.49 19.38
C GLY A 333 7.68 -29.59 20.89
N ARG A 334 7.32 -28.50 21.59
CA ARG A 334 7.05 -28.49 23.03
C ARG A 334 5.57 -28.19 23.32
N PRO A 335 5.02 -28.65 24.45
CA PRO A 335 3.68 -28.24 24.89
C PRO A 335 3.59 -26.71 24.99
N PRO A 336 2.43 -26.12 24.69
CA PRO A 336 2.24 -24.69 24.75
C PRO A 336 2.00 -24.29 26.21
N GLU A 337 2.94 -23.58 26.80
CA GLU A 337 2.82 -23.06 28.16
C GLU A 337 2.07 -21.72 28.10
N ASN A 338 0.78 -21.70 28.46
CA ASN A 338 -0.09 -20.50 28.51
C ASN A 338 0.00 -19.59 27.27
N ALA A 339 0.01 -20.19 26.07
CA ALA A 339 0.14 -19.42 24.85
C ALA A 339 -1.11 -18.58 24.60
N VAL A 340 -0.91 -17.33 24.21
CA VAL A 340 -1.97 -16.40 23.80
C VAL A 340 -1.62 -15.83 22.44
N MET A 341 -2.34 -16.25 21.42
CA MET A 341 -2.19 -15.74 20.07
C MET A 341 -3.18 -14.60 19.88
N SER A 342 -2.66 -13.42 19.55
CA SER A 342 -3.44 -12.19 19.45
C SER A 342 -3.88 -11.90 18.03
N ALA A 343 -3.05 -12.21 17.03
CA ALA A 343 -3.34 -11.94 15.62
C ALA A 343 -3.19 -13.19 14.76
N ALA A 344 -3.99 -13.29 13.72
CA ALA A 344 -3.91 -14.34 12.72
C ALA A 344 -3.91 -13.76 11.31
N VAL A 345 -3.09 -14.32 10.42
CA VAL A 345 -3.10 -13.97 8.98
C VAL A 345 -2.85 -15.19 8.12
N PHE A 346 -3.48 -15.22 6.94
CA PHE A 346 -3.20 -16.20 5.91
C PHE A 346 -2.49 -15.57 4.72
N THR A 347 -1.47 -16.27 4.22
CA THR A 347 -0.96 -15.99 2.87
C THR A 347 -1.95 -16.46 1.82
N ARG A 348 -1.82 -15.90 0.62
CA ARG A 348 -2.52 -16.37 -0.58
C ARG A 348 -2.38 -17.87 -0.85
N ASP A 349 -1.27 -18.47 -0.42
CA ASP A 349 -0.99 -19.87 -0.68
C ASP A 349 -1.63 -20.81 0.35
N GLY A 350 -2.22 -20.26 1.42
CA GLY A 350 -2.88 -21.01 2.49
C GLY A 350 -1.97 -21.30 3.69
N GLU A 351 -0.87 -20.57 3.84
CA GLU A 351 -0.05 -20.68 5.05
C GLU A 351 -0.57 -19.75 6.13
N LEU A 352 -0.87 -20.32 7.30
CA LEU A 352 -1.32 -19.60 8.47
C LEU A 352 -0.13 -19.11 9.29
N PHE A 353 -0.19 -17.85 9.71
CA PHE A 353 0.73 -17.29 10.68
C PHE A 353 -0.04 -16.72 11.87
N LEU A 354 0.53 -16.90 13.05
CA LEU A 354 0.01 -16.37 14.30
C LEU A 354 1.04 -15.47 14.97
N TYR A 355 0.59 -14.36 15.53
CA TYR A 355 1.42 -13.47 16.33
C TYR A 355 0.88 -13.40 17.75
N GLY A 356 1.74 -13.62 18.74
CA GLY A 356 1.29 -13.78 20.13
C GLY A 356 2.39 -13.93 21.16
N THR A 357 2.02 -14.48 22.31
CA THR A 357 2.91 -14.79 23.44
C THR A 357 2.83 -16.26 23.81
N HIS A 358 3.90 -16.81 24.37
CA HIS A 358 3.95 -18.14 24.97
C HIS A 358 4.94 -18.18 26.15
N GLY A 359 4.88 -19.21 26.97
CA GLY A 359 5.70 -19.35 28.18
C GLY A 359 4.92 -18.99 29.46
N PRO A 360 5.52 -19.24 30.64
CA PRO A 360 4.86 -18.97 31.92
C PRO A 360 4.62 -17.46 32.08
N ASP A 361 3.60 -17.07 32.84
CA ASP A 361 3.19 -15.67 32.98
C ASP A 361 4.33 -14.73 33.41
N THR A 362 5.30 -15.23 34.17
CA THR A 362 6.48 -14.49 34.64
C THR A 362 7.58 -14.32 33.59
N ARG A 363 7.50 -15.01 32.44
CA ARG A 363 8.53 -15.02 31.38
C ARG A 363 7.94 -15.14 29.97
N ARG A 364 6.75 -14.58 29.72
CA ARG A 364 6.11 -14.68 28.40
C ARG A 364 7.02 -14.13 27.30
N THR A 365 7.37 -14.99 26.35
CA THR A 365 8.07 -14.64 25.13
C THR A 365 7.06 -14.36 24.03
N THR A 366 7.24 -13.23 23.38
CA THR A 366 6.46 -12.80 22.23
C THR A 366 7.04 -13.39 20.95
N GLY A 367 6.20 -13.87 20.04
CA GLY A 367 6.67 -14.51 18.82
C GLY A 367 5.71 -14.47 17.64
N PHE A 368 6.30 -14.60 16.46
CA PHE A 368 5.61 -14.82 15.19
C PHE A 368 5.83 -16.27 14.78
N HIS A 369 4.75 -16.99 14.52
CA HIS A 369 4.74 -18.43 14.36
C HIS A 369 4.12 -18.81 13.02
N ALA A 370 4.78 -19.69 12.27
CA ALA A 370 4.13 -20.42 11.18
C ALA A 370 3.30 -21.57 11.78
N VAL A 371 2.12 -21.81 11.24
CA VAL A 371 1.24 -22.90 11.68
C VAL A 371 1.10 -23.94 10.59
N ASP A 372 1.28 -25.20 10.97
CA ASP A 372 0.82 -26.32 10.16
C ASP A 372 -0.68 -26.52 10.43
N VAL A 373 -1.51 -26.12 9.48
CA VAL A 373 -2.97 -26.22 9.59
C VAL A 373 -3.48 -27.67 9.67
N THR A 374 -2.68 -28.65 9.24
CA THR A 374 -3.04 -30.08 9.28
C THR A 374 -2.81 -30.69 10.65
N THR A 375 -1.78 -30.22 11.38
CA THR A 375 -1.38 -30.80 12.68
C THR A 375 -1.63 -29.87 13.86
N GLY A 376 -1.90 -28.58 13.62
CA GLY A 376 -1.97 -27.54 14.64
C GLY A 376 -0.62 -27.18 15.26
N ALA A 377 0.50 -27.68 14.73
CA ALA A 377 1.84 -27.38 15.25
C ALA A 377 2.30 -25.97 14.85
N LEU A 378 3.01 -25.30 15.75
CA LEU A 378 3.56 -23.96 15.57
C LEU A 378 5.09 -24.04 15.50
N THR A 379 5.68 -23.32 14.54
CA THR A 379 7.13 -23.10 14.45
C THR A 379 7.43 -21.63 14.66
N THR A 380 8.26 -21.30 15.65
CA THR A 380 8.66 -19.91 15.92
C THR A 380 9.62 -19.41 14.85
N LEU A 381 9.25 -18.31 14.20
CA LEU A 381 10.06 -17.64 13.18
C LEU A 381 10.86 -16.47 13.76
N LEU A 382 10.27 -15.77 14.72
CA LEU A 382 10.84 -14.59 15.36
C LEU A 382 10.45 -14.54 16.83
N SER A 383 11.37 -14.06 17.66
CA SER A 383 11.15 -13.75 19.09
C SER A 383 11.42 -12.26 19.34
N LYS A 384 10.41 -11.41 19.12
CA LYS A 384 10.48 -9.93 19.30
C LYS A 384 9.19 -9.43 19.94
N GLN A 385 9.27 -8.31 20.65
CA GLN A 385 8.17 -7.78 21.48
C GLN A 385 6.92 -7.45 20.66
N VAL A 386 5.76 -7.97 21.09
CA VAL A 386 4.44 -7.74 20.48
C VAL A 386 3.74 -6.58 21.20
N PRO A 387 3.06 -5.66 20.47
CA PRO A 387 2.14 -4.69 21.07
C PRO A 387 0.94 -5.37 21.73
N GLN A 388 0.43 -4.80 22.81
CA GLN A 388 -0.81 -5.27 23.43
C GLN A 388 -2.02 -4.99 22.52
N LEU A 389 -2.96 -5.95 22.41
CA LEU A 389 -4.04 -5.99 21.38
C LEU A 389 -3.48 -5.84 19.97
N ALA A 390 -3.40 -6.94 19.23
CA ALA A 390 -3.08 -6.90 17.82
C ALA A 390 -4.12 -7.73 17.09
N ASN A 391 -4.79 -7.20 16.07
CA ASN A 391 -5.45 -8.05 15.07
C ASN A 391 -4.69 -7.97 13.76
N GLY A 392 -4.62 -9.11 13.09
CA GLY A 392 -3.95 -9.29 11.82
C GLY A 392 -4.91 -9.13 10.66
N ALA A 393 -4.52 -8.34 9.68
CA ALA A 393 -5.18 -8.29 8.39
C ALA A 393 -4.14 -8.43 7.28
N MET A 394 -4.47 -9.20 6.26
CA MET A 394 -3.61 -9.48 5.11
C MET A 394 -4.48 -9.87 3.92
N CYS A 395 -4.03 -9.57 2.70
CA CYS A 395 -4.74 -10.02 1.51
C CYS A 395 -4.53 -11.52 1.29
N GLY A 396 -5.47 -12.34 1.78
CA GLY A 396 -5.41 -13.80 1.63
C GLY A 396 -6.02 -14.32 0.34
N VAL A 397 -6.93 -13.60 -0.32
CA VAL A 397 -7.75 -14.12 -1.44
C VAL A 397 -7.46 -13.38 -2.74
N TYR A 398 -7.27 -14.11 -3.84
CA TYR A 398 -7.22 -13.56 -5.20
C TYR A 398 -8.57 -13.69 -5.90
N LEU A 399 -9.05 -12.58 -6.46
CA LEU A 399 -10.02 -12.60 -7.55
C LEU A 399 -9.26 -12.60 -8.87
N TRP A 400 -9.64 -13.49 -9.78
CA TRP A 400 -9.09 -13.52 -11.13
C TRP A 400 -9.33 -12.16 -11.80
N GLY A 401 -8.26 -11.51 -12.29
CA GLY A 401 -8.32 -10.19 -12.92
C GLY A 401 -7.88 -9.01 -12.06
N THR A 402 -7.47 -9.24 -10.81
CA THR A 402 -6.81 -8.21 -9.98
C THR A 402 -5.45 -7.79 -10.58
N PRO A 403 -5.03 -6.53 -10.38
CA PRO A 403 -3.81 -6.00 -10.98
C PRO A 403 -2.60 -6.88 -10.68
N LEU A 404 -1.71 -7.01 -11.68
CA LEU A 404 -0.45 -7.73 -11.55
C LEU A 404 0.25 -7.33 -10.24
N PRO A 405 0.73 -8.30 -9.43
CA PRO A 405 1.45 -7.99 -8.21
C PRO A 405 2.57 -7.02 -8.55
N GLN A 406 2.69 -5.95 -7.75
CA GLN A 406 3.71 -4.95 -7.98
C GLN A 406 5.10 -5.60 -8.06
N PRO A 407 5.97 -5.15 -8.99
CA PRO A 407 7.30 -5.70 -9.12
C PRO A 407 8.03 -5.60 -7.78
N MET A 408 8.37 -6.76 -7.24
CA MET A 408 8.97 -6.86 -5.93
C MET A 408 10.48 -6.97 -6.07
N THR A 409 11.18 -6.02 -5.48
CA THR A 409 12.64 -6.01 -5.45
C THR A 409 13.14 -5.71 -4.05
N ARG A 410 14.37 -6.14 -3.80
CA ARG A 410 15.12 -5.89 -2.58
C ARG A 410 16.50 -5.37 -2.93
N ASP A 411 16.98 -4.49 -2.06
CA ASP A 411 18.29 -3.90 -2.21
C ASP A 411 19.39 -4.90 -1.80
N ARG A 412 20.63 -4.52 -2.08
CA ARG A 412 21.82 -5.30 -1.73
C ARG A 412 21.96 -5.57 -0.23
N GLY A 413 21.36 -4.74 0.63
CA GLY A 413 21.40 -4.92 2.08
C GLY A 413 20.56 -6.12 2.52
N PHE A 414 19.40 -6.31 1.91
CA PHE A 414 18.57 -7.50 2.15
C PHE A 414 19.28 -8.80 1.75
N PHE A 415 19.77 -8.91 0.51
CA PHE A 415 20.46 -10.12 0.06
C PHE A 415 21.80 -10.32 0.76
N GLY A 416 22.46 -9.23 1.18
CA GLY A 416 23.68 -9.30 1.98
C GLY A 416 23.44 -9.79 3.41
N ALA A 417 22.21 -9.66 3.93
CA ALA A 417 21.85 -10.10 5.28
C ALA A 417 21.04 -11.40 5.30
N SER A 418 20.42 -11.82 4.19
CA SER A 418 19.63 -13.05 4.08
C SER A 418 20.37 -14.13 3.28
N GLU A 419 21.08 -15.02 3.99
CA GLU A 419 21.70 -16.21 3.37
C GLU A 419 20.66 -17.06 2.64
N SER A 420 19.45 -17.21 3.21
CA SER A 420 18.37 -18.00 2.62
C SER A 420 17.90 -17.41 1.28
N ALA A 421 17.75 -16.08 1.17
CA ALA A 421 17.40 -15.44 -0.10
C ALA A 421 18.49 -15.65 -1.15
N LEU A 422 19.76 -15.56 -0.76
CA LEU A 422 20.88 -15.71 -1.67
C LEU A 422 21.07 -17.16 -2.11
N LEU A 423 20.85 -18.13 -1.21
CA LEU A 423 20.81 -19.55 -1.54
C LEU A 423 19.67 -19.88 -2.50
N GLU A 424 18.47 -19.33 -2.28
CA GLU A 424 17.35 -19.49 -3.22
C GLU A 424 17.71 -18.92 -4.60
N CYS A 425 18.34 -17.75 -4.66
CA CYS A 425 18.84 -17.16 -5.91
C CYS A 425 19.87 -18.06 -6.64
N LEU A 426 20.82 -18.62 -5.89
CA LEU A 426 21.88 -19.48 -6.42
C LEU A 426 21.39 -20.88 -6.79
N ALA A 427 20.25 -21.34 -6.26
CA ALA A 427 19.65 -22.62 -6.60
C ALA A 427 19.24 -22.73 -8.09
N TYR A 428 19.06 -21.59 -8.76
CA TYR A 428 18.82 -21.52 -10.22
C TYR A 428 20.10 -21.69 -11.05
N GLY A 429 21.27 -21.85 -10.43
CA GLY A 429 22.58 -22.00 -11.07
C GLY A 429 23.46 -20.75 -10.95
N PRO A 430 24.66 -20.77 -11.57
CA PRO A 430 25.59 -19.64 -11.50
C PRO A 430 25.00 -18.32 -12.04
N ILE A 431 25.52 -17.20 -11.54
CA ILE A 431 25.13 -15.85 -11.93
C ILE A 431 26.27 -15.22 -12.73
N THR A 432 26.07 -15.06 -14.03
CA THR A 432 27.02 -14.40 -14.92
C THR A 432 26.87 -12.88 -14.82
N LEU A 433 27.95 -12.19 -14.46
CA LEU A 433 28.04 -10.72 -14.40
C LEU A 433 28.80 -10.16 -15.62
N GLY A 434 28.79 -10.89 -16.72
CA GLY A 434 29.54 -10.60 -17.94
C GLY A 434 31.05 -10.64 -17.70
N ALA A 435 31.77 -9.63 -18.19
CA ALA A 435 33.20 -9.43 -18.02
C ALA A 435 33.64 -9.19 -16.56
N LEU A 436 32.70 -9.02 -15.62
CA LEU A 436 32.98 -8.93 -14.19
C LEU A 436 33.09 -10.31 -13.51
N GLY A 437 32.87 -11.39 -14.27
CA GLY A 437 33.00 -12.77 -13.80
C GLY A 437 31.67 -13.47 -13.53
N GLU A 438 31.77 -14.60 -12.83
CA GLU A 438 30.63 -15.45 -12.49
C GLU A 438 30.63 -15.75 -10.99
N VAL A 439 29.42 -15.89 -10.44
CA VAL A 439 29.19 -16.17 -9.02
C VAL A 439 28.35 -17.44 -8.88
N SER A 440 28.91 -18.48 -8.27
CA SER A 440 28.24 -19.77 -8.11
C SER A 440 28.14 -20.24 -6.67
N THR A 441 28.77 -19.54 -5.72
CA THR A 441 28.82 -19.94 -4.32
C THR A 441 28.27 -18.84 -3.40
N LEU A 442 27.72 -19.26 -2.26
CA LEU A 442 27.25 -18.35 -1.22
C LEU A 442 28.36 -17.40 -0.72
N PRO A 443 29.59 -17.88 -0.38
CA PRO A 443 30.70 -17.00 0.01
C PRO A 443 31.07 -15.96 -1.05
N GLY A 444 31.14 -16.35 -2.33
CA GLY A 444 31.48 -15.43 -3.42
C GLY A 444 30.40 -14.36 -3.64
N ALA A 445 29.13 -14.75 -3.56
CA ALA A 445 28.01 -13.82 -3.66
C ALA A 445 28.00 -12.82 -2.49
N LEU A 446 28.19 -13.30 -1.26
CA LEU A 446 28.34 -12.45 -0.07
C LEU A 446 29.57 -11.54 -0.19
N GLY A 447 30.67 -12.05 -0.73
CA GLY A 447 31.88 -11.29 -1.05
C GLY A 447 31.60 -10.05 -1.90
N ILE A 448 30.81 -10.19 -2.97
CA ILE A 448 30.41 -9.05 -3.82
C ILE A 448 29.51 -8.07 -3.06
N LEU A 449 28.52 -8.59 -2.31
CA LEU A 449 27.55 -7.77 -1.60
C LEU A 449 28.20 -6.94 -0.47
N TRP A 450 29.23 -7.48 0.18
CA TRP A 450 29.94 -6.85 1.31
C TRP A 450 31.27 -6.16 0.96
N ALA A 451 31.86 -6.39 -0.22
CA ALA A 451 33.14 -5.79 -0.61
C ALA A 451 33.19 -4.26 -0.40
N ASN A 452 34.18 -3.72 0.31
CA ASN A 452 34.33 -2.27 0.39
C ASN A 452 34.65 -1.74 -1.02
N PRO A 453 33.93 -0.79 -1.65
CA PRO A 453 34.27 -0.36 -3.01
C PRO A 453 35.62 0.35 -3.14
N ALA A 454 36.10 1.00 -2.08
CA ALA A 454 37.31 1.82 -2.09
C ALA A 454 38.59 1.04 -1.72
N ILE A 455 38.48 -0.03 -0.92
CA ILE A 455 39.61 -0.79 -0.39
C ILE A 455 39.40 -2.29 -0.66
N ALA A 456 40.39 -2.94 -1.29
CA ALA A 456 40.40 -4.37 -1.56
C ALA A 456 40.67 -5.19 -0.30
N SER A 457 40.32 -6.48 -0.31
CA SER A 457 40.58 -7.43 0.79
C SER A 457 42.04 -7.48 1.23
N ASN A 458 42.99 -7.14 0.35
CA ASN A 458 44.43 -7.01 0.66
C ASN A 458 44.83 -5.60 1.15
N HIS A 459 43.87 -4.77 1.55
CA HIS A 459 44.04 -3.37 1.97
C HIS A 459 44.53 -2.39 0.89
N ALA A 460 44.66 -2.82 -0.37
CA ALA A 460 45.02 -1.91 -1.46
C ALA A 460 43.87 -0.96 -1.80
N ARG A 461 44.18 0.32 -2.06
CA ARG A 461 43.19 1.30 -2.53
C ARG A 461 42.82 1.00 -3.99
N ARG A 462 41.53 0.87 -4.27
CA ARG A 462 41.04 0.66 -5.65
C ARG A 462 41.09 1.94 -6.47
N THR A 463 41.35 1.79 -7.76
CA THR A 463 41.17 2.87 -8.74
C THR A 463 39.70 3.24 -8.86
N ALA A 464 39.38 4.39 -9.48
CA ALA A 464 38.00 4.80 -9.73
C ALA A 464 37.24 3.76 -10.58
N GLU A 465 37.91 3.18 -11.57
CA GLU A 465 37.36 2.14 -12.44
C GLU A 465 37.10 0.84 -11.66
N ALA A 466 38.07 0.35 -10.88
CA ALA A 466 37.89 -0.86 -10.06
C ALA A 466 36.79 -0.66 -9.01
N SER A 467 36.68 0.54 -8.43
CA SER A 467 35.59 0.89 -7.51
C SER A 467 34.22 0.85 -8.22
N LEU A 468 34.15 1.32 -9.47
CA LEU A 468 32.92 1.29 -10.28
C LEU A 468 32.54 -0.15 -10.66
N LYS A 469 33.51 -1.01 -10.99
CA LYS A 469 33.31 -2.45 -11.26
C LYS A 469 32.67 -3.15 -10.05
N VAL A 470 33.22 -2.95 -8.84
CA VAL A 470 32.67 -3.54 -7.61
C VAL A 470 31.23 -3.07 -7.36
N ARG A 471 30.96 -1.76 -7.48
CA ARG A 471 29.60 -1.23 -7.29
C ARG A 471 28.61 -1.78 -8.33
N THR A 472 29.04 -1.90 -9.58
CA THR A 472 28.19 -2.41 -10.67
C THR A 472 27.93 -3.91 -10.50
N ALA A 473 28.95 -4.71 -10.17
CA ALA A 473 28.81 -6.13 -9.88
C ALA A 473 27.79 -6.38 -8.75
N ARG A 474 27.82 -5.56 -7.70
CA ARG A 474 26.86 -5.63 -6.60
C ARG A 474 25.42 -5.39 -7.03
N GLU A 475 25.18 -4.31 -7.77
CA GLU A 475 23.83 -3.99 -8.22
C GLU A 475 23.33 -5.01 -9.26
N ALA A 476 24.22 -5.55 -10.11
CA ALA A 476 23.89 -6.57 -11.09
C ALA A 476 23.54 -7.91 -10.43
N LEU A 477 24.35 -8.38 -9.46
CA LEU A 477 24.06 -9.56 -8.65
C LEU A 477 22.70 -9.42 -7.95
N THR A 478 22.45 -8.26 -7.33
CA THR A 478 21.19 -7.96 -6.65
C THR A 478 20.00 -8.01 -7.63
N ALA A 479 20.14 -7.44 -8.83
CA ALA A 479 19.08 -7.44 -9.84
C ALA A 479 18.78 -8.85 -10.36
N VAL A 480 19.79 -9.67 -10.64
CA VAL A 480 19.59 -11.08 -11.04
C VAL A 480 18.91 -11.87 -9.92
N CYS A 481 19.26 -11.63 -8.67
CA CYS A 481 18.56 -12.27 -7.56
C CYS A 481 17.13 -11.77 -7.39
N ASN A 482 16.84 -10.50 -7.66
CA ASN A 482 15.47 -10.00 -7.71
C ASN A 482 14.65 -10.71 -8.81
N GLU A 483 15.24 -10.94 -9.98
CA GLU A 483 14.60 -11.71 -11.05
C GLU A 483 14.33 -13.16 -10.63
N ARG A 484 15.33 -13.85 -10.11
CA ARG A 484 15.19 -15.28 -9.75
C ARG A 484 14.29 -15.51 -8.54
N VAL A 485 14.44 -14.70 -7.51
CA VAL A 485 13.70 -14.86 -6.25
C VAL A 485 12.31 -14.26 -6.39
N PHE A 486 12.16 -13.05 -6.90
CA PHE A 486 10.87 -12.36 -6.89
C PHE A 486 10.16 -12.33 -8.25
N ASN A 487 10.74 -12.96 -9.28
CA ASN A 487 10.22 -12.93 -10.65
C ASN A 487 10.13 -11.51 -11.24
N THR A 488 11.00 -10.60 -10.76
CA THR A 488 11.04 -9.22 -11.25
C THR A 488 12.19 -9.06 -12.23
N ARG A 489 11.86 -9.06 -13.53
CA ARG A 489 12.84 -9.04 -14.63
C ARG A 489 13.94 -7.99 -14.43
N ALA A 490 15.19 -8.44 -14.40
CA ALA A 490 16.34 -7.56 -14.23
C ALA A 490 16.53 -6.65 -15.45
N PRO A 491 17.11 -5.45 -15.27
CA PRO A 491 17.57 -4.63 -16.38
C PRO A 491 18.60 -5.38 -17.22
N ASP A 492 18.62 -5.10 -18.52
CA ASP A 492 19.55 -5.74 -19.46
C ASP A 492 21.03 -5.55 -19.05
N LEU A 493 21.72 -6.68 -18.86
CA LEU A 493 23.13 -6.77 -18.48
C LEU A 493 24.06 -6.90 -19.70
N SER A 494 23.55 -6.81 -20.93
CA SER A 494 24.35 -6.90 -22.17
C SER A 494 25.58 -5.97 -22.18
N ALA A 495 25.48 -4.80 -21.54
CA ALA A 495 26.58 -3.85 -21.39
C ALA A 495 27.79 -4.40 -20.61
N LEU A 496 27.61 -5.48 -19.83
CA LEU A 496 28.68 -6.17 -19.12
C LEU A 496 29.34 -7.27 -19.96
N VAL A 497 28.73 -7.74 -21.05
CA VAL A 497 29.19 -8.95 -21.77
C VAL A 497 30.49 -8.71 -22.55
N ASN A 498 30.73 -7.50 -23.06
CA ASN A 498 31.92 -7.19 -23.84
C ASN A 498 32.97 -6.43 -22.97
N PRO A 499 34.18 -6.97 -22.77
CA PRO A 499 35.25 -6.29 -22.04
C PRO A 499 35.61 -4.90 -22.61
N ALA A 500 35.44 -4.72 -23.93
CA ALA A 500 35.68 -3.46 -24.62
C ALA A 500 34.54 -2.43 -24.43
N SER A 501 33.37 -2.81 -23.90
CA SER A 501 32.25 -1.91 -23.61
C SER A 501 32.20 -1.39 -22.16
N VAL A 502 33.22 -1.71 -21.36
CA VAL A 502 33.37 -1.27 -19.96
C VAL A 502 33.86 0.19 -19.90
N GLU A 503 33.25 1.05 -20.69
CA GLU A 503 33.46 2.49 -20.64
C GLU A 503 32.79 3.05 -19.38
N SER A 504 33.52 3.84 -18.59
CA SER A 504 33.07 4.34 -17.28
C SER A 504 31.69 5.01 -17.34
N GLY A 505 31.37 5.75 -18.40
CA GLY A 505 30.07 6.40 -18.57
C GLY A 505 28.91 5.41 -18.74
N ARG A 506 29.08 4.37 -19.57
CA ARG A 506 28.05 3.34 -19.81
C ARG A 506 27.84 2.47 -18.57
N MET A 507 28.92 2.15 -17.86
CA MET A 507 28.86 1.36 -16.63
C MET A 507 28.18 2.12 -15.49
N GLU A 508 28.44 3.42 -15.35
CA GLU A 508 27.75 4.27 -14.38
C GLU A 508 26.25 4.39 -14.70
N ALA A 509 25.89 4.57 -15.98
CA ALA A 509 24.49 4.57 -16.41
C ALA A 509 23.78 3.22 -16.13
N LEU A 510 24.46 2.09 -16.40
CA LEU A 510 23.95 0.76 -16.05
C LEU A 510 23.75 0.63 -14.53
N ARG A 511 24.76 0.98 -13.73
CA ARG A 511 24.71 0.95 -12.27
C ARG A 511 23.50 1.72 -11.73
N GLN A 512 23.23 2.92 -12.23
CA GLN A 512 22.08 3.73 -11.81
C GLN A 512 20.74 3.12 -12.21
N ARG A 513 20.65 2.41 -13.35
CA ARG A 513 19.44 1.66 -13.73
C ARG A 513 19.22 0.45 -12.81
N LEU A 514 20.27 -0.30 -12.53
CA LEU A 514 20.23 -1.45 -11.62
C LEU A 514 19.85 -1.01 -10.20
N GLU A 515 20.46 0.06 -9.69
CA GLU A 515 20.14 0.61 -8.37
C GLU A 515 18.66 1.04 -8.29
N ARG A 516 18.14 1.77 -9.28
CA ARG A 516 16.71 2.14 -9.32
C ARG A 516 15.80 0.91 -9.32
N HIS A 517 16.15 -0.11 -10.10
CA HIS A 517 15.41 -1.37 -10.12
C HIS A 517 15.44 -2.09 -8.76
N ASN A 518 16.61 -2.23 -8.13
CA ASN A 518 16.77 -2.90 -6.84
C ASN A 518 16.01 -2.19 -5.69
N HIS A 519 15.69 -0.90 -5.85
CA HIS A 519 14.91 -0.13 -4.89
C HIS A 519 13.42 0.00 -5.24
N SER A 520 12.99 -0.39 -6.44
CA SER A 520 11.63 -0.11 -6.93
C SER A 520 10.53 -0.81 -6.12
N GLY A 521 10.81 -2.00 -5.59
CA GLY A 521 9.86 -2.80 -4.80
C GLY A 521 10.16 -2.81 -3.30
N LYS A 522 10.97 -1.87 -2.79
CA LYS A 522 11.35 -1.83 -1.35
C LYS A 522 10.15 -1.73 -0.41
N ARG A 523 9.02 -1.22 -0.89
CA ARG A 523 7.76 -1.07 -0.13
C ARG A 523 6.79 -2.24 -0.28
N THR A 524 6.97 -3.09 -1.29
CA THR A 524 6.15 -4.30 -1.50
C THR A 524 6.58 -5.35 -0.48
N ALA A 525 5.67 -6.06 0.17
CA ALA A 525 6.03 -7.07 1.17
C ALA A 525 6.84 -8.25 0.58
N ILE A 526 7.74 -8.84 1.35
CA ILE A 526 8.35 -10.13 0.95
C ILE A 526 7.28 -11.22 1.13
N PRO A 527 7.15 -12.17 0.19
CA PRO A 527 6.21 -13.25 0.32
C PRO A 527 6.56 -14.06 1.56
N LEU A 528 5.65 -14.11 2.52
CA LEU A 528 5.86 -14.81 3.78
C LEU A 528 6.22 -16.28 3.54
N ARG A 529 5.67 -16.87 2.47
CA ARG A 529 5.94 -18.24 2.05
C ARG A 529 7.41 -18.58 1.82
N LYS A 530 8.20 -17.61 1.39
CA LYS A 530 9.60 -17.85 1.06
C LYS A 530 10.42 -18.07 2.32
N ARG A 531 9.98 -17.56 3.48
CA ARG A 531 10.72 -17.64 4.75
C ARG A 531 12.15 -17.09 4.69
N ILE A 532 12.48 -16.35 3.64
CA ILE A 532 13.79 -15.73 3.39
C ILE A 532 14.00 -14.41 4.13
N PHE A 533 13.09 -14.10 5.05
CA PHE A 533 13.11 -12.87 5.82
C PHE A 533 14.06 -12.94 7.03
N ALA A 534 14.57 -14.12 7.39
CA ALA A 534 15.63 -14.23 8.40
C ALA A 534 16.89 -13.51 7.93
N VAL A 535 17.26 -12.43 8.63
CA VAL A 535 18.44 -11.60 8.33
C VAL A 535 19.46 -11.68 9.47
N ASP A 536 20.69 -12.06 9.15
CA ASP A 536 21.84 -12.09 10.07
C ASP A 536 23.08 -11.51 9.36
N PRO A 537 23.25 -10.18 9.38
CA PRO A 537 24.33 -9.52 8.66
C PRO A 537 25.72 -9.85 9.21
N LEU A 538 25.85 -10.18 10.50
CA LEU A 538 27.15 -10.50 11.11
C LEU A 538 27.65 -11.84 10.59
N ARG A 539 26.80 -12.86 10.67
CA ARG A 539 27.12 -14.18 10.13
C ARG A 539 27.38 -14.16 8.62
N ALA A 540 26.58 -13.38 7.88
CA ALA A 540 26.77 -13.24 6.44
C ALA A 540 28.11 -12.54 6.10
N MET A 541 28.52 -11.53 6.88
CA MET A 541 29.80 -10.84 6.70
C MET A 541 31.00 -11.75 7.02
N GLU A 542 30.90 -12.60 8.05
CA GLU A 542 31.97 -13.55 8.41
C GLU A 542 32.26 -14.59 7.31
N ARG A 543 31.29 -14.87 6.43
CA ARG A 543 31.41 -15.83 5.32
C ARG A 543 31.73 -15.19 3.98
N ALA A 544 31.81 -13.86 3.90
CA ALA A 544 32.00 -13.16 2.65
C ALA A 544 33.44 -13.34 2.13
N GLU A 545 33.58 -13.87 0.91
CA GLU A 545 34.87 -14.05 0.24
C GLU A 545 34.92 -13.16 -1.01
N GLU A 546 35.66 -12.04 -0.94
CA GLU A 546 35.74 -11.11 -2.06
C GLU A 546 36.30 -11.80 -3.32
N PRO A 547 35.55 -11.81 -4.44
CA PRO A 547 36.05 -12.41 -5.67
C PRO A 547 37.19 -11.59 -6.27
N ARG A 548 38.05 -12.26 -7.02
CA ARG A 548 39.08 -11.60 -7.82
C ARG A 548 38.43 -11.02 -9.08
N PHE A 549 38.28 -9.69 -9.13
CA PHE A 549 37.79 -8.94 -10.29
C PHE A 549 38.87 -8.72 -11.34
#